data_AF-A0A117LCD1-F1
#
_entry.id   AF-A0A117LCD1-F1
#
_cell.length_a   1.000
_cell.length_b   1.000
_cell.length_c   1.000
_cell.angle_alpha   90.00
_cell.angle_beta   90.00
_cell.angle_gamma   90.00
#
_symmetry.space_group_name_H-M   'P 1'
#
loop_
_entity.id
_entity.type
_entity.pdbx_description
1 polymer ?
#
loop_
_entity_poly.entity_id
_entity_poly.type
_entity_poly.pdbx_seq_one_letter_code
_entity_poly.pdbx_strand_id
1 'polypeptide(L)' 'MDKELVKKFADKYPEINELLEKHQEMENQVAELSQKPYLTPEEEVKLKELKKEKLYIKEKIYKIIKTKEGIEID' A
#
# COMPACT_ATOMS: atom_id res chain seq x y z
N MET A 1 -1.77 -6.40 4.31
CA MET A 1 -1.84 -6.81 2.90
C MET A 1 -1.12 -8.14 2.80
N ASP A 2 -1.73 -9.13 2.18
CA ASP A 2 -1.06 -10.39 1.91
C ASP A 2 -0.02 -10.20 0.80
N LYS A 3 1.25 -10.02 1.19
CA LYS A 3 2.33 -9.66 0.26
C LYS A 3 2.65 -10.80 -0.71
N GLU A 4 2.51 -12.06 -0.29
CA GLU A 4 2.82 -13.21 -1.13
C GLU A 4 1.77 -13.40 -2.22
N LEU A 5 0.49 -13.26 -1.86
CA LEU A 5 -0.61 -13.31 -2.82
C LEU A 5 -0.52 -12.17 -3.84
N VAL A 6 -0.35 -10.93 -3.36
CA VAL A 6 -0.26 -9.76 -4.23
C VAL A 6 0.96 -9.84 -5.15
N LYS A 7 2.10 -10.35 -4.69
CA LYS A 7 3.31 -10.51 -5.51
C LYS A 7 3.09 -11.45 -6.70
N LYS A 8 2.39 -12.57 -6.51
CA LYS A 8 2.02 -13.47 -7.63
C LYS A 8 1.22 -12.75 -8.72
N PHE A 9 0.35 -11.82 -8.33
CA PHE A 9 -0.41 -11.01 -9.28
C PHE A 9 0.39 -9.84 -9.84
N ALA A 10 1.35 -9.29 -9.09
CA ALA A 10 2.28 -8.28 -9.58
C ALA A 10 3.17 -8.82 -10.72
N ASP A 11 3.64 -10.07 -10.60
CA ASP A 11 4.39 -10.73 -11.67
C ASP A 11 3.57 -10.91 -12.95
N LYS A 12 2.24 -11.02 -12.83
CA LYS A 12 1.29 -11.23 -13.94
C LYS A 12 0.74 -9.92 -14.51
N TYR A 13 0.58 -8.89 -13.69
CA TYR A 13 -0.07 -7.62 -14.03
C TYR A 13 0.82 -6.43 -13.65
N PRO A 14 1.40 -5.74 -14.66
CA PRO A 14 2.27 -4.58 -14.42
C PRO A 14 1.61 -3.48 -13.57
N GLU A 15 0.31 -3.24 -13.77
CA GLU A 15 -0.47 -2.26 -12.99
C GLU A 15 -0.50 -2.57 -11.49
N ILE A 16 -0.46 -3.85 -11.11
CA ILE A 16 -0.39 -4.29 -9.71
C ILE A 16 1.02 -4.11 -9.18
N ASN A 17 2.05 -4.38 -9.99
CA ASN A 17 3.44 -4.19 -9.61
C ASN A 17 3.73 -2.71 -9.26
N GLU A 18 3.32 -1.77 -10.12
CA GLU A 18 3.50 -0.34 -9.85
C GLU A 18 2.80 0.12 -8.56
N LEU A 19 1.62 -0.43 -8.28
CA LEU A 19 0.88 -0.13 -7.04
C LEU A 19 1.55 -0.77 -5.81
N LEU A 20 2.09 -1.98 -5.96
CA LEU A 20 2.82 -2.68 -4.90
C LEU A 20 4.10 -1.92 -4.51
N GLU A 21 4.86 -1.43 -5.50
CA GLU A 21 6.06 -0.62 -5.27
C GLU A 21 5.71 0.67 -4.52
N LYS A 22 4.68 1.40 -4.96
CA LYS A 22 4.18 2.60 -4.27
C LYS A 22 3.73 2.31 -2.84
N HIS A 23 3.00 1.21 -2.64
CA HIS A 23 2.58 0.79 -1.31
C HIS A 23 3.80 0.53 -0.41
N GLN A 24 4.83 -0.14 -0.93
CA GLN A 24 6.05 -0.44 -0.17
C GLN A 24 6.85 0.83 0.17
N GLU A 25 6.95 1.79 -0.75
CA GLU A 25 7.57 3.09 -0.47
C GLU A 25 6.84 3.83 0.66
N MET A 26 5.50 3.84 0.63
CA MET A 26 4.70 4.44 1.70
C MET A 26 4.86 3.70 3.03
N GLU A 27 5.01 2.36 3.02
CA GLU A 27 5.31 1.60 4.24
C GLU A 27 6.63 2.03 4.87
N ASN A 28 7.66 2.25 4.06
CA ASN A 28 8.95 2.72 4.54
C ASN A 28 8.82 4.13 5.15
N GLN A 29 8.18 5.07 4.45
CA GLN A 29 7.97 6.43 4.96
C GLN A 29 7.16 6.46 6.27
N VAL A 30 6.11 5.62 6.37
CA VAL A 30 5.32 5.47 7.60
C VAL A 30 6.17 4.90 8.73
N ALA A 31 7.02 3.90 8.45
CA ALA A 31 7.89 3.30 9.44
C ALA A 31 8.94 4.31 9.94
N GLU A 32 9.57 5.06 9.05
CA GLU A 32 10.52 6.12 9.39
C GLU A 32 9.91 7.18 10.30
N LEU A 33 8.71 7.67 9.97
CA LEU A 33 7.99 8.63 10.82
C LEU A 33 7.59 7.99 12.16
N SER A 34 7.11 6.74 12.15
CA SER A 34 6.66 6.07 13.37
C SER A 34 7.80 5.72 14.35
N GLN A 35 9.05 5.68 13.87
CA GLN A 35 10.23 5.48 14.72
C GLN A 35 10.65 6.76 15.45
N LYS A 36 10.17 7.94 15.03
CA LYS A 36 10.51 9.20 15.69
C LYS A 36 9.84 9.26 17.07
N PRO A 37 10.57 9.69 18.13
CA PRO A 37 9.99 9.83 19.46
C PRO A 37 8.89 10.90 19.53
N TYR A 38 8.99 11.92 18.67
CA TYR A 38 7.99 12.97 18.52
C TYR A 38 7.91 13.36 17.04
N LEU A 39 6.71 13.73 16.61
CA LEU A 39 6.42 14.22 15.27
C LEU A 39 6.07 15.70 15.35
N THR A 40 6.50 16.48 14.37
CA THR A 40 5.98 17.84 14.18
C THR A 40 4.52 17.77 13.67
N PRO A 41 3.72 18.84 13.81
CA PRO A 41 2.35 18.86 13.29
C PRO A 41 2.27 18.52 11.79
N GLU A 42 3.25 18.95 11.00
CA GLU A 42 3.34 18.63 9.57
C GLU A 42 3.60 17.15 9.33
N GLU A 43 4.47 16.53 10.14
CA GLU A 43 4.75 15.10 10.06
C GLU A 43 3.56 14.25 10.52
N GLU A 44 2.79 14.70 11.51
CA GLU A 44 1.55 14.03 11.91
C GLU A 44 0.49 14.06 10.79
N VAL A 45 0.36 15.19 10.09
CA VAL A 45 -0.51 15.30 8.90
C VAL A 45 -0.02 14.36 7.82
N LYS A 46 1.27 14.42 7.48
CA LYS A 46 1.88 13.55 6.46
C LYS A 46 1.70 12.06 6.81
N LEU A 47 1.90 11.67 8.07
CA LEU A 47 1.70 10.30 8.53
C LEU A 47 0.24 9.85 8.36
N LYS A 48 -0.73 10.72 8.63
CA LYS A 48 -2.15 10.44 8.41
C LYS A 48 -2.47 10.29 6.93
N GLU A 49 -1.92 11.15 6.08
CA GLU A 49 -2.09 11.08 4.62
C GLU A 49 -1.48 9.80 4.04
N LEU A 50 -0.25 9.47 4.40
CA LEU A 50 0.41 8.22 3.98
C LEU A 50 -0.38 6.98 4.40
N LYS A 51 -0.96 6.96 5.62
CA LYS A 51 -1.80 5.83 6.06
C LYS A 51 -3.08 5.71 5.23
N LYS A 52 -3.73 6.82 4.89
CA LYS A 52 -4.93 6.82 4.03
C LYS A 52 -4.59 6.38 2.61
N GLU A 53 -3.52 6.91 2.04
CA GLU A 53 -3.08 6.57 0.69
C GLU A 53 -2.68 5.10 0.59
N LYS A 54 -2.00 4.57 1.60
CA LYS A 54 -1.68 3.14 1.70
C LYS A 54 -2.94 2.27 1.70
N LEU A 55 -3.96 2.65 2.46
CA LEU A 55 -5.24 1.94 2.48
C LEU A 55 -5.88 1.95 1.09
N TYR A 56 -5.93 3.12 0.45
CA TYR A 56 -6.48 3.26 -0.90
C TYR A 56 -5.74 2.39 -1.93
N ILE A 57 -4.40 2.34 -1.89
CA ILE A 57 -3.62 1.49 -2.78
C ILE A 57 -3.90 0.01 -2.51
N LYS A 58 -3.98 -0.42 -1.24
CA LYS A 58 -4.36 -1.79 -0.88
C LYS A 58 -5.71 -2.15 -1.51
N GLU A 59 -6.73 -1.31 -1.31
CA GLU A 59 -8.08 -1.53 -1.87
C GLU A 59 -8.07 -1.55 -3.40
N LYS A 60 -7.29 -0.68 -4.03
CA LYS A 60 -7.15 -0.63 -5.49
C LYS A 60 -6.53 -1.92 -6.04
N ILE A 61 -5.46 -2.42 -5.41
CA ILE A 61 -4.83 -3.70 -5.78
C ILE A 61 -5.86 -4.82 -5.69
N TYR A 62 -6.58 -4.91 -4.57
CA TYR A 62 -7.57 -5.97 -4.35
C TYR A 62 -8.71 -5.89 -5.35
N LYS A 63 -9.17 -4.67 -5.68
CA LYS A 63 -10.18 -4.45 -6.72
C LYS A 63 -9.71 -4.90 -8.10
N ILE A 64 -8.45 -4.63 -8.46
CA ILE A 64 -7.88 -5.08 -9.74
C ILE A 64 -7.83 -6.61 -9.77
N ILE A 65 -7.33 -7.25 -8.71
CA ILE A 65 -7.28 -8.72 -8.63
C ILE A 65 -8.68 -9.31 -8.74
N LYS A 66 -9.65 -8.78 -7.99
CA LYS A 66 -11.05 -9.17 -8.08
C LYS A 66 -11.61 -9.03 -9.49
N THR A 67 -11.29 -7.94 -10.18
CA THR A 67 -11.78 -7.68 -11.54
C THR A 67 -11.14 -8.59 -12.58
N LYS A 68 -9.86 -8.91 -12.44
CA LYS A 68 -9.11 -9.71 -13.43
C LYS A 68 -9.29 -11.21 -13.21
N GLU A 69 -9.33 -11.66 -11.96
CA GLU A 69 -9.28 -13.08 -11.59
C GLU A 69 -10.57 -13.58 -10.92
N GLY A 70 -11.51 -12.68 -10.57
CA GLY A 70 -12.75 -13.05 -9.87
C GLY A 70 -12.55 -13.44 -8.41
N ILE A 71 -11.38 -13.16 -7.83
CA ILE A 71 -11.01 -13.56 -6.47
C ILE A 71 -11.31 -12.40 -5.50
N GLU A 72 -12.04 -12.68 -4.42
CA GLU A 72 -12.21 -11.73 -3.32
C GLU A 72 -11.09 -11.90 -2.30
N ILE A 73 -10.48 -10.77 -1.88
CA ILE A 73 -9.33 -10.73 -0.98
C ILE A 73 -9.64 -9.70 0.12
N ASP A 74 -9.48 -10.11 1.39
CA ASP A 74 -9.68 -9.28 2.59
C ASP A 74 -8.35 -8.77 3.22
#